data_AF-A0A242N7N1-F1
#
_entry.id   AF-A0A242N7N1-F1
#
_cell.length_a   1.000
_cell.length_b   1.000
_cell.length_c   1.000
_cell.angle_alpha   90.00
_cell.angle_beta   90.00
_cell.angle_gamma   90.00
#
_symmetry.space_group_name_H-M   'P 1'
#
loop_
_entity.id
_entity.type
_entity.pdbx_description
1 polymer ?
#
loop_
_entity_poly.entity_id
_entity_poly.type
_entity_poly.pdbx_seq_one_letter_code
_entity_poly.pdbx_strand_id
1 'polypeptide(L)'
;MRELAKTLYHEARHCQQSFWINAMVQQQPQNFAQTPKISKWPAVSAAQSDDALAAIKLAAKLAVPDEPSALIGIKRMAIGEYLREVSVWQASRWYPSFAPDEASLAKEVSSARSAAVDLLQNAGLGGTPIDVDKMAAEPYAQMLDYAGRPWEDDAFFCETVAGGYWDFFSGKALRTMPADECSPAYVLAGKAASLLARISSADVGGKNSVRE
;
A
#
# COMPACT_ATOMS: atom_id res chain seq x y z
N MET A 1 -23.05 12.50 -6.64
CA MET A 1 -22.06 12.93 -5.63
C MET A 1 -21.46 11.76 -4.87
N ARG A 2 -22.24 10.88 -4.23
CA ARG A 2 -21.70 9.70 -3.53
C ARG A 2 -20.83 8.80 -4.40
N GLU A 3 -21.36 8.30 -5.52
CA GLU A 3 -20.57 7.40 -6.40
C GLU A 3 -19.34 8.10 -6.98
N LEU A 4 -19.46 9.39 -7.33
CA LEU A 4 -18.30 10.19 -7.75
C LEU A 4 -17.23 10.26 -6.66
N ALA A 5 -17.62 10.50 -5.41
CA ALA A 5 -16.66 10.56 -4.31
C ALA A 5 -16.05 9.20 -3.99
N LYS A 6 -16.85 8.13 -4.00
CA LYS A 6 -16.38 6.75 -3.88
C LYS A 6 -15.25 6.49 -4.88
N THR A 7 -15.50 6.77 -6.16
CA THR A 7 -14.49 6.64 -7.22
C THR A 7 -13.27 7.53 -6.98
N LEU A 8 -13.45 8.82 -6.70
CA LEU A 8 -12.31 9.72 -6.49
C LEU A 8 -11.39 9.27 -5.35
N TYR A 9 -11.95 8.79 -4.24
CA TYR A 9 -11.17 8.31 -3.11
C TYR A 9 -10.52 6.95 -3.38
N HIS A 10 -11.18 6.06 -4.12
CA HIS A 10 -10.62 4.78 -4.58
C HIS A 10 -9.38 5.04 -5.46
N GLU A 11 -9.53 5.83 -6.52
CA GLU A 11 -8.43 6.12 -7.45
C GLU A 11 -7.30 6.94 -6.81
N ALA A 12 -7.64 7.92 -5.97
CA ALA A 12 -6.63 8.67 -5.22
C ALA A 12 -5.83 7.77 -4.28
N ARG A 13 -6.46 6.71 -3.74
CA ARG A 13 -5.76 5.75 -2.90
C ARG A 13 -4.76 4.92 -3.70
N HIS A 14 -5.11 4.47 -4.91
CA HIS A 14 -4.15 3.83 -5.82
C HIS A 14 -2.94 4.72 -6.12
N CYS A 15 -3.14 6.02 -6.35
CA CYS A 15 -2.03 6.94 -6.54
C CYS A 15 -1.09 6.99 -5.32
N GLN A 16 -1.65 7.05 -4.10
CA GLN A 16 -0.86 7.05 -2.87
C GLN A 16 -0.11 5.73 -2.66
N GLN A 17 -0.79 4.60 -2.85
CA GLN A 17 -0.21 3.27 -2.72
C GLN A 17 0.95 3.09 -3.71
N SER A 18 0.73 3.41 -4.99
CA SER A 18 1.75 3.31 -6.03
C SER A 18 2.96 4.19 -5.70
N PHE A 19 2.76 5.40 -5.19
CA PHE A 19 3.86 6.26 -4.76
C PHE A 19 4.73 5.59 -3.69
N TRP A 20 4.12 5.05 -2.64
CA TRP A 20 4.84 4.43 -1.53
C TRP A 20 5.46 3.08 -1.88
N ILE A 21 4.81 2.28 -2.72
CA ILE A 21 5.35 1.03 -3.27
C ILE A 21 6.63 1.33 -4.04
N ASN A 22 6.58 2.30 -4.97
CA ASN A 22 7.74 2.73 -5.74
C ASN A 22 8.85 3.28 -4.84
N ALA A 23 8.52 4.04 -3.79
CA ALA A 23 9.50 4.52 -2.82
C ALA A 23 10.19 3.36 -2.10
N MET A 24 9.44 2.38 -1.60
CA MET A 24 9.97 1.24 -0.85
C MET A 24 10.88 0.35 -1.68
N VAL A 25 10.48 -0.03 -2.90
CA VAL A 25 11.29 -0.95 -3.72
C VAL A 25 12.60 -0.31 -4.19
N GLN A 26 12.65 1.02 -4.27
CA GLN A 26 13.86 1.77 -4.65
C GLN A 26 14.77 2.08 -3.45
N GLN A 27 14.20 2.46 -2.29
CA GLN A 27 14.98 2.91 -1.13
C GLN A 27 15.31 1.80 -0.14
N GLN A 28 14.52 0.72 -0.11
CA GLN A 28 14.64 -0.36 0.86
C GLN A 28 14.78 -1.74 0.20
N PRO A 29 15.76 -1.95 -0.70
CA PRO A 29 15.93 -3.22 -1.42
C PRO A 29 16.17 -4.42 -0.51
N GLN A 30 16.68 -4.21 0.71
CA GLN A 30 16.87 -5.25 1.72
C GLN A 30 15.56 -5.97 2.10
N ASN A 31 14.41 -5.31 1.93
CA ASN A 31 13.10 -5.92 2.19
C ASN A 31 12.74 -7.01 1.16
N PHE A 32 13.46 -7.07 0.05
CA PHE A 32 13.17 -7.91 -1.12
C PHE A 32 14.37 -8.76 -1.53
N ALA A 33 15.08 -9.35 -0.56
CA ALA A 33 16.28 -10.15 -0.81
C ALA A 33 16.05 -11.33 -1.78
N GLN A 34 14.84 -11.89 -1.81
CA GLN A 34 14.45 -12.97 -2.73
C GLN A 34 14.12 -12.47 -4.14
N THR A 35 13.87 -11.17 -4.31
CA THR A 35 13.47 -10.52 -5.58
C THR A 35 14.29 -9.25 -5.83
N PRO A 36 15.64 -9.33 -5.92
CA PRO A 36 16.51 -8.15 -5.93
C PRO A 36 16.27 -7.21 -7.13
N LYS A 37 15.67 -7.69 -8.22
CA LYS A 37 15.37 -6.89 -9.41
C LYS A 37 14.06 -6.09 -9.31
N ILE A 38 13.27 -6.25 -8.23
CA ILE A 38 12.05 -5.47 -8.01
C ILE A 38 12.32 -3.96 -8.01
N SER A 39 13.51 -3.53 -7.60
CA SER A 39 13.94 -2.13 -7.64
C SER A 39 14.03 -1.54 -9.06
N LYS A 40 14.14 -2.39 -10.09
CA LYS A 40 14.21 -1.98 -11.50
C LYS A 40 12.84 -1.85 -12.15
N TRP A 41 11.84 -2.52 -11.60
CA TRP A 41 10.47 -2.57 -12.14
C TRP A 41 9.83 -1.18 -12.34
N PRO A 42 9.90 -0.23 -11.38
CA PRO A 42 9.26 1.07 -11.52
C PRO A 42 9.63 1.81 -12.83
N ALA A 43 10.93 1.92 -13.11
CA ALA A 43 11.41 2.61 -14.30
C ALA A 43 10.98 1.94 -15.61
N VAL A 44 10.83 0.61 -15.58
CA VAL A 44 10.41 -0.18 -16.72
C VAL A 44 8.91 0.01 -17.00
N SER A 45 8.05 -0.07 -15.98
CA SER A 45 6.61 0.11 -16.16
C SER A 45 6.22 1.55 -16.53
N ALA A 46 7.00 2.55 -16.14
CA ALA A 46 6.75 3.95 -16.48
C ALA A 46 7.44 4.43 -17.77
N ALA A 47 8.18 3.58 -18.49
CA ALA A 47 9.08 4.00 -19.56
C ALA A 47 8.42 4.81 -20.69
N GLN A 48 7.10 4.73 -20.86
CA GLN A 48 6.34 5.43 -21.90
C GLN A 48 5.66 6.72 -21.42
N SER A 49 5.85 7.14 -20.16
CA SER A 49 5.22 8.32 -19.58
C SER A 49 6.22 9.15 -18.79
N ASP A 50 6.54 10.35 -19.29
CA ASP A 50 7.44 11.30 -18.62
C ASP A 50 6.92 11.71 -17.24
N ASP A 51 5.60 11.90 -17.10
CA ASP A 51 4.97 12.24 -15.82
C ASP A 51 5.09 11.09 -14.82
N ALA A 52 4.87 9.84 -15.26
CA ALA A 52 5.04 8.66 -14.41
C ALA A 52 6.50 8.50 -13.98
N LEU A 53 7.46 8.70 -14.88
CA LEU A 53 8.88 8.69 -14.56
C LEU A 53 9.24 9.80 -13.57
N ALA A 54 8.67 10.99 -13.70
CA ALA A 54 8.88 12.09 -12.77
C ALA A 54 8.36 11.74 -11.36
N ALA A 55 7.15 11.15 -11.27
CA ALA A 55 6.58 10.69 -10.01
C ALA A 55 7.43 9.60 -9.35
N ILE A 56 7.93 8.62 -10.10
CA ILE A 56 8.81 7.56 -9.58
C ILE A 56 10.14 8.12 -9.08
N LYS A 57 10.73 9.07 -9.80
CA LYS A 57 11.95 9.78 -9.37
C LYS A 57 11.73 10.60 -8.10
N LEU A 58 10.53 11.12 -7.90
CA LEU A 58 10.14 11.81 -6.66
C LEU A 58 9.97 10.80 -5.51
N ALA A 59 9.27 9.70 -5.75
CA ALA A 59 9.10 8.61 -4.79
C ALA A 59 10.45 8.04 -4.31
N ALA A 60 11.46 7.98 -5.18
CA ALA A 60 12.81 7.54 -4.81
C ALA A 60 13.53 8.45 -3.79
N LYS A 61 13.03 9.68 -3.56
CA LYS A 61 13.68 10.70 -2.72
C LYS A 61 12.95 11.01 -1.42
N LEU A 62 11.64 10.76 -1.36
CA LEU A 62 10.86 11.01 -0.15
C LEU A 62 10.99 9.84 0.81
N ALA A 63 11.36 10.13 2.06
CA ALA A 63 11.50 9.10 3.08
C ALA A 63 10.19 8.29 3.20
N VAL A 64 10.32 6.98 3.07
CA VAL A 64 9.21 6.06 3.33
C VAL A 64 8.80 6.20 4.81
N PRO A 65 7.50 6.24 5.13
CA PRO A 65 7.04 6.24 6.52
C PRO A 65 7.70 5.12 7.32
N ASP A 66 8.17 5.44 8.52
CA ASP A 66 8.92 4.52 9.40
C ASP A 66 8.03 3.77 10.40
N GLU A 67 6.71 3.97 10.31
CA GLU A 67 5.73 3.27 11.14
C GLU A 67 5.64 1.78 10.73
N PRO A 68 5.84 0.83 11.67
CA PRO A 68 5.95 -0.59 11.34
C PRO A 68 4.76 -1.18 10.57
N SER A 69 3.52 -0.79 10.91
CA SER A 69 2.33 -1.34 10.25
C SER A 69 2.22 -0.86 8.80
N ALA A 70 2.52 0.41 8.54
CA ALA A 70 2.59 1.01 7.21
C ALA A 70 3.68 0.33 6.37
N LEU A 71 4.86 0.09 6.93
CA LEU A 71 5.94 -0.62 6.24
C LEU A 71 5.53 -2.05 5.86
N ILE A 72 4.89 -2.79 6.76
CA ILE A 72 4.39 -4.14 6.46
C ILE A 72 3.35 -4.09 5.33
N GLY A 73 2.41 -3.14 5.40
CA GLY A 73 1.39 -2.95 4.37
C GLY A 73 1.99 -2.64 2.99
N ILE A 74 2.88 -1.65 2.92
CA ILE A 74 3.55 -1.26 1.66
C ILE A 74 4.39 -2.43 1.12
N LYS A 75 5.07 -3.19 1.96
CA LYS A 75 5.86 -4.36 1.55
C LYS A 75 4.99 -5.45 0.90
N ARG A 76 3.81 -5.71 1.49
CA ARG A 76 2.82 -6.67 0.97
C ARG A 76 2.24 -6.22 -0.37
N MET A 77 1.89 -4.94 -0.49
CA MET A 77 1.43 -4.39 -1.76
C MET A 77 2.52 -4.46 -2.83
N ALA A 78 3.76 -4.09 -2.49
CA ALA A 78 4.88 -4.11 -3.42
C ALA A 78 5.17 -5.50 -4.01
N ILE A 79 5.20 -6.55 -3.20
CA ILE A 79 5.43 -7.90 -3.72
C ILE A 79 4.26 -8.40 -4.57
N GLY A 80 3.03 -8.05 -4.18
CA GLY A 80 1.82 -8.44 -4.91
C GLY A 80 1.73 -7.77 -6.28
N GLU A 81 1.95 -6.44 -6.34
CA GLU A 81 1.95 -5.70 -7.61
C GLU A 81 3.10 -6.14 -8.52
N TYR A 82 4.30 -6.37 -7.96
CA TYR A 82 5.43 -6.87 -8.74
C TYR A 82 5.12 -8.23 -9.37
N LEU A 83 4.60 -9.18 -8.57
CA LEU A 83 4.20 -10.50 -9.07
C LEU A 83 3.15 -10.39 -10.19
N ARG A 84 2.12 -9.57 -10.00
CA ARG A 84 1.11 -9.32 -11.04
C ARG A 84 1.77 -8.84 -12.32
N GLU A 85 2.61 -7.81 -12.25
CA GLU A 85 3.23 -7.22 -13.44
C GLU A 85 4.12 -8.23 -14.18
N VAL A 86 5.03 -8.92 -13.48
CA VAL A 86 5.91 -9.89 -14.15
C VAL A 86 5.12 -11.08 -14.73
N SER A 87 3.98 -11.44 -14.13
CA SER A 87 3.08 -12.47 -14.67
C SER A 87 2.37 -12.00 -15.95
N VAL A 88 1.95 -10.73 -16.00
CA VAL A 88 1.38 -10.11 -17.21
C VAL A 88 2.42 -10.07 -18.33
N TRP A 89 3.66 -9.68 -18.02
CA TRP A 89 4.75 -9.69 -18.99
C TRP A 89 5.06 -11.10 -19.50
N GLN A 90 5.04 -12.10 -18.61
CA GLN A 90 5.23 -13.50 -19.00
C GLN A 90 4.12 -13.98 -19.94
N ALA A 91 2.86 -13.71 -19.60
CA ALA A 91 1.71 -14.10 -20.41
C ALA A 91 1.71 -13.42 -21.79
N SER A 92 2.16 -12.17 -21.86
CA SER A 92 2.27 -11.39 -23.10
C SER A 92 3.57 -11.63 -23.89
N ARG A 93 4.49 -12.46 -23.36
CA ARG A 93 5.84 -12.69 -23.92
C ARG A 93 6.60 -11.38 -24.15
N TRP A 94 6.42 -10.43 -23.24
CA TRP A 94 7.17 -9.19 -23.21
C TRP A 94 8.30 -9.30 -22.18
N TYR A 95 9.51 -8.91 -22.56
CA TYR A 95 10.72 -9.13 -21.76
C TYR A 95 11.39 -7.80 -21.39
N PRO A 96 11.46 -7.45 -20.09
CA PRO A 96 12.15 -6.24 -19.65
C PRO A 96 13.67 -6.42 -19.75
N SER A 97 14.41 -5.32 -19.78
CA SER A 97 15.88 -5.33 -19.88
C SER A 97 16.59 -6.11 -18.76
N PHE A 98 15.96 -6.26 -17.59
CA PHE A 98 16.51 -7.01 -16.46
C PHE A 98 16.14 -8.50 -16.45
N ALA A 99 15.25 -8.92 -17.35
CA ALA A 99 14.86 -10.30 -17.60
C ALA A 99 14.56 -10.47 -19.10
N PRO A 100 15.61 -10.48 -19.96
CA PRO A 100 15.49 -10.25 -21.40
C PRO A 100 14.99 -11.45 -22.20
N ASP A 101 14.69 -12.57 -21.54
CA ASP A 101 14.27 -13.82 -22.15
C ASP A 101 13.29 -14.59 -21.26
N GLU A 102 12.66 -15.63 -21.83
CA GLU A 102 11.65 -16.44 -21.15
C GLU A 102 12.17 -17.09 -19.87
N ALA A 103 13.40 -17.62 -19.88
CA ALA A 103 13.97 -18.29 -18.72
C ALA A 103 14.23 -17.30 -17.57
N SER A 104 14.77 -16.12 -17.91
CA SER A 104 15.04 -15.05 -16.96
C SER A 104 13.76 -14.49 -16.36
N LEU A 105 12.72 -14.28 -17.17
CA LEU A 105 11.43 -13.78 -16.68
C LEU A 105 10.69 -14.84 -15.84
N ALA A 106 10.71 -16.10 -16.26
CA ALA A 106 10.13 -17.20 -15.49
C ALA A 106 10.78 -17.33 -14.10
N LYS A 107 12.10 -17.10 -14.02
CA LYS A 107 12.82 -17.04 -12.73
C LYS A 107 12.36 -15.87 -11.86
N GLU A 108 12.14 -14.68 -12.44
CA GLU A 108 11.60 -13.54 -11.69
C GLU A 108 10.19 -13.83 -11.17
N VAL A 109 9.31 -14.38 -12.02
CA VAL A 109 7.95 -14.78 -11.62
C VAL A 109 7.99 -15.80 -10.49
N SER A 110 8.81 -16.85 -10.60
CA SER A 110 8.94 -17.87 -9.56
C SER A 110 9.44 -17.29 -8.23
N SER A 111 10.43 -16.38 -8.28
CA SER A 111 10.99 -15.74 -7.09
C SER A 111 9.98 -14.80 -6.44
N ALA A 112 9.27 -14.00 -7.24
CA ALA A 112 8.20 -13.11 -6.77
C ALA A 112 7.04 -13.89 -6.17
N ARG A 113 6.66 -15.01 -6.79
CA ARG A 113 5.61 -15.89 -6.27
C ARG A 113 5.99 -16.47 -4.92
N SER A 114 7.21 -16.98 -4.77
CA SER A 114 7.69 -17.52 -3.49
C SER A 114 7.64 -16.47 -2.38
N ALA A 115 8.12 -15.25 -2.66
CA ALA A 115 8.08 -14.14 -1.70
C ALA A 115 6.64 -13.69 -1.39
N ALA A 116 5.75 -13.70 -2.38
CA ALA A 116 4.34 -13.37 -2.18
C ALA A 116 3.63 -14.39 -1.28
N VAL A 117 3.85 -15.70 -1.50
CA VAL A 117 3.28 -16.76 -0.64
C VAL A 117 3.67 -16.52 0.82
N ASP A 118 4.95 -16.27 1.08
CA ASP A 118 5.45 -16.05 2.45
C ASP A 118 4.87 -14.78 3.09
N LEU A 119 4.81 -13.66 2.34
CA LEU A 119 4.37 -12.37 2.90
C LEU A 119 2.85 -12.23 3.02
N LEU A 120 2.09 -12.95 2.18
CA LEU A 120 0.63 -12.80 2.05
C LEU A 120 -0.17 -13.96 2.68
N GLN A 121 0.49 -14.96 3.26
CA GLN A 121 -0.16 -16.08 3.96
C GLN A 121 -1.05 -15.67 5.15
N ASN A 122 -0.89 -14.45 5.69
CA ASN A 122 -1.71 -13.91 6.79
C ASN A 122 -2.15 -12.45 6.50
N ALA A 123 -2.44 -12.14 5.24
CA ALA A 123 -2.74 -10.77 4.80
C ALA A 123 -4.20 -10.55 4.39
N GLY A 124 -4.98 -11.62 4.20
CA GLY A 124 -6.40 -11.54 3.87
C GLY A 124 -7.29 -11.27 5.07
N LEU A 125 -8.60 -11.17 4.80
CA LEU A 125 -9.63 -10.92 5.81
C LEU A 125 -9.51 -11.89 6.99
N GLY A 126 -9.48 -11.37 8.22
CA GLY A 126 -9.35 -12.19 9.43
C GLY A 126 -8.00 -12.90 9.57
N GLY A 127 -6.96 -12.45 8.85
CA GLY A 127 -5.64 -13.08 8.84
C GLY A 127 -5.56 -14.32 7.96
N THR A 128 -6.49 -14.48 7.01
CA THR A 128 -6.48 -15.63 6.08
C THR A 128 -5.39 -15.48 5.00
N PRO A 129 -4.94 -16.58 4.38
CA PRO A 129 -4.04 -16.52 3.25
C PRO A 129 -4.70 -15.89 2.01
N ILE A 130 -3.95 -15.04 1.31
CA ILE A 130 -4.31 -14.59 -0.04
C ILE A 130 -3.91 -15.66 -1.04
N ASP A 131 -4.80 -16.00 -1.97
CA ASP A 131 -4.49 -16.85 -3.13
C ASP A 131 -3.64 -16.05 -4.14
N VAL A 132 -2.33 -16.22 -4.03
CA VAL A 132 -1.36 -15.43 -4.82
C VAL A 132 -1.46 -15.65 -6.32
N ASP A 133 -1.88 -16.84 -6.74
CA ASP A 133 -1.98 -17.19 -8.16
C ASP A 133 -3.21 -16.52 -8.78
N LYS A 134 -4.34 -16.54 -8.07
CA LYS A 134 -5.54 -15.80 -8.50
C LYS A 134 -5.34 -14.28 -8.43
N MET A 135 -4.68 -13.79 -7.39
CA MET A 135 -4.35 -12.36 -7.24
C MET A 135 -3.54 -11.85 -8.45
N ALA A 136 -2.57 -12.64 -8.91
CA ALA A 136 -1.67 -12.26 -10.00
C ALA A 136 -2.22 -12.55 -11.41
N ALA A 137 -3.29 -13.34 -11.54
CA ALA A 137 -3.86 -13.69 -12.83
C ALA A 137 -4.55 -12.51 -13.53
N GLU A 138 -4.39 -12.46 -14.86
CA GLU A 138 -5.14 -11.58 -15.77
C GLU A 138 -5.67 -12.38 -16.97
N PRO A 139 -6.93 -12.16 -17.42
CA PRO A 139 -7.98 -11.44 -16.71
C PRO A 139 -8.39 -12.19 -15.43
N TYR A 140 -8.76 -11.47 -14.38
CA TYR A 140 -9.23 -12.05 -13.12
C TYR A 140 -10.45 -12.96 -13.33
N ALA A 141 -10.53 -14.07 -12.59
CA ALA A 141 -11.64 -15.02 -12.73
C ALA A 141 -12.93 -14.50 -12.09
N GLN A 142 -12.83 -13.80 -10.94
CA GLN A 142 -13.96 -13.23 -10.21
C GLN A 142 -13.62 -11.90 -9.54
N MET A 143 -14.65 -11.10 -9.21
CA MET A 143 -14.46 -9.83 -8.48
C MET A 143 -13.81 -10.02 -7.10
N LEU A 144 -14.03 -11.17 -6.44
CA LEU A 144 -13.38 -11.49 -5.18
C LEU A 144 -11.86 -11.65 -5.33
N ASP A 145 -11.39 -12.15 -6.49
CA ASP A 145 -9.96 -12.29 -6.78
C ASP A 145 -9.32 -10.91 -7.00
N TYR A 146 -10.06 -10.00 -7.65
CA TYR A 146 -9.68 -8.60 -7.79
C TYR A 146 -9.63 -7.90 -6.42
N ALA A 147 -10.73 -7.93 -5.66
CA ALA A 147 -10.82 -7.29 -4.35
C ALA A 147 -9.87 -7.89 -3.29
N GLY A 148 -9.44 -9.14 -3.48
CA GLY A 148 -8.45 -9.80 -2.61
C GLY A 148 -7.00 -9.33 -2.80
N ARG A 149 -6.73 -8.45 -3.77
CA ARG A 149 -5.41 -7.85 -3.97
C ARG A 149 -5.10 -6.86 -2.84
N PRO A 150 -3.91 -6.90 -2.22
CA PRO A 150 -3.58 -6.02 -1.10
C PRO A 150 -3.74 -4.52 -1.37
N TRP A 151 -3.53 -4.07 -2.62
CA TRP A 151 -3.72 -2.67 -3.01
C TRP A 151 -5.19 -2.34 -3.31
N GLU A 152 -5.99 -3.31 -3.74
CA GLU A 152 -7.44 -3.12 -3.97
C GLU A 152 -8.22 -3.08 -2.67
N ASP A 153 -7.89 -3.94 -1.70
CA ASP A 153 -8.59 -4.02 -0.40
C ASP A 153 -8.60 -2.66 0.33
N ASP A 154 -7.44 -2.00 0.38
CA ASP A 154 -7.29 -0.70 1.00
C ASP A 154 -7.93 0.45 0.19
N ALA A 155 -8.00 0.32 -1.15
CA ALA A 155 -8.77 1.26 -2.00
C ALA A 155 -10.28 1.11 -1.80
N PHE A 156 -10.79 -0.13 -1.72
CA PHE A 156 -12.20 -0.42 -1.39
C PHE A 156 -12.59 0.02 0.02
N PHE A 157 -11.67 -0.07 0.98
CA PHE A 157 -11.89 0.48 2.31
C PHE A 157 -12.04 2.01 2.26
N CYS A 158 -11.15 2.70 1.54
CA CYS A 158 -11.25 4.16 1.33
C CYS A 158 -12.56 4.55 0.63
N GLU A 159 -12.95 3.79 -0.40
CA GLU A 159 -14.23 3.94 -1.07
C GLU A 159 -15.42 3.82 -0.09
N THR A 160 -15.38 2.80 0.77
CA THR A 160 -16.45 2.52 1.74
C THR A 160 -16.59 3.67 2.74
N VAL A 161 -15.47 4.16 3.28
CA VAL A 161 -15.46 5.29 4.22
C VAL A 161 -15.98 6.56 3.56
N ALA A 162 -15.51 6.87 2.35
CA ALA A 162 -15.98 8.03 1.60
C ALA A 162 -17.48 7.93 1.29
N GLY A 163 -17.95 6.77 0.83
CA GLY A 163 -19.36 6.50 0.57
C GLY A 163 -20.22 6.71 1.81
N GLY A 164 -19.79 6.17 2.96
CA GLY A 164 -20.47 6.35 4.24
C GLY A 164 -20.60 7.81 4.66
N TYR A 165 -19.55 8.61 4.44
CA TYR A 165 -19.59 10.05 4.71
C TYR A 165 -20.62 10.80 3.84
N TRP A 166 -20.75 10.44 2.56
CA TRP A 166 -21.77 11.04 1.70
C TRP A 166 -23.19 10.52 1.99
N ASP A 167 -23.31 9.27 2.43
CA ASP A 167 -24.58 8.72 2.91
C ASP A 167 -25.08 9.42 4.17
N PHE A 168 -24.17 9.91 5.02
CA PHE A 168 -24.50 10.67 6.23
C PHE A 168 -25.31 11.93 5.92
N PHE A 169 -24.90 12.72 4.91
CA PHE A 169 -25.67 13.90 4.46
C PHE A 169 -26.94 13.57 3.68
N SER A 170 -27.11 12.31 3.25
CA SER A 170 -28.32 11.83 2.54
C SER A 170 -29.34 11.12 3.45
N GLY A 171 -29.05 10.96 4.76
CA GLY A 171 -29.94 10.36 5.75
C GLY A 171 -29.99 8.82 5.74
N LYS A 172 -29.02 8.11 5.14
CA LYS A 172 -29.03 6.65 4.98
C LYS A 172 -27.84 5.91 5.63
N ALA A 173 -27.02 6.59 6.44
CA ALA A 173 -25.79 6.02 7.00
C ALA A 173 -25.98 5.16 8.26
N LEU A 174 -24.99 4.27 8.50
CA LEU A 174 -24.68 3.67 9.80
C LEU A 174 -24.77 4.73 10.91
N ARG A 175 -25.59 4.47 11.93
CA ARG A 175 -25.80 5.39 13.05
C ARG A 175 -24.55 5.51 13.92
N THR A 176 -23.64 6.41 13.56
CA THR A 176 -22.79 7.13 14.51
C THR A 176 -22.31 8.45 13.87
N MET A 177 -23.05 9.53 14.17
CA MET A 177 -22.57 10.83 14.69
C MET A 177 -22.89 12.13 13.91
N PRO A 178 -23.05 13.27 14.63
CA PRO A 178 -23.25 14.62 14.08
C PRO A 178 -22.13 15.12 13.14
N ALA A 179 -22.48 16.09 12.29
CA ALA A 179 -21.69 16.56 11.14
C ALA A 179 -20.38 17.28 11.50
N ASP A 180 -20.17 17.61 12.76
CA ASP A 180 -19.12 18.47 13.29
C ASP A 180 -18.14 17.76 14.23
N GLU A 181 -18.23 16.43 14.37
CA GLU A 181 -17.35 15.67 15.24
C GLU A 181 -16.48 14.67 14.46
N CYS A 182 -15.15 14.72 14.67
CA CYS A 182 -14.28 13.59 14.33
C CYS A 182 -14.71 12.35 15.13
N SER A 183 -14.53 11.15 14.60
CA SER A 183 -14.90 9.92 15.31
C SER A 183 -14.31 9.90 16.74
N PRO A 184 -15.05 9.41 17.77
CA PRO A 184 -14.55 9.30 19.12
C PRO A 184 -13.23 8.55 19.17
N ALA A 185 -13.01 7.60 18.27
CA ALA A 185 -11.74 6.92 18.08
C ALA A 185 -10.61 7.87 17.66
N TYR A 186 -10.85 8.80 16.74
CA TYR A 186 -9.86 9.81 16.32
C TYR A 186 -9.61 10.86 17.42
N VAL A 187 -10.65 11.28 18.13
CA VAL A 187 -10.51 12.19 19.28
C VAL A 187 -9.76 11.52 20.42
N LEU A 188 -10.03 10.25 20.70
CA LEU A 188 -9.31 9.46 21.69
C LEU A 188 -7.87 9.21 21.28
N ALA A 189 -7.59 8.89 20.01
CA ALA A 189 -6.25 8.73 19.49
C ALA A 189 -5.46 10.05 19.58
N GLY A 190 -6.07 11.19 19.22
CA GLY A 190 -5.45 12.50 19.35
C GLY A 190 -5.19 12.91 20.80
N LYS A 191 -6.14 12.62 21.72
CA LYS A 191 -5.96 12.84 23.16
C LYS A 191 -4.87 11.93 23.73
N ALA A 192 -4.82 10.66 23.33
CA ALA A 192 -3.79 9.71 23.75
C ALA A 192 -2.40 10.14 23.26
N ALA A 193 -2.27 10.54 21.99
CA ALA A 193 -1.02 11.04 21.42
C ALA A 193 -0.54 12.33 22.09
N SER A 194 -1.46 13.27 22.37
CA SER A 194 -1.17 14.51 23.10
C SER A 194 -0.74 14.25 24.54
N LEU A 195 -1.38 13.29 25.22
CA LEU A 195 -1.01 12.87 26.57
C LEU A 195 0.36 12.20 26.60
N LEU A 196 0.63 11.29 25.66
CA LEU A 196 1.93 10.63 25.52
C LEU A 196 3.06 11.62 25.20
N ALA A 197 2.80 12.62 24.35
CA ALA A 197 3.75 13.69 24.04
C ALA A 197 4.03 14.60 25.26
N ARG A 198 3.05 14.83 26.11
CA ARG A 198 3.22 15.60 27.36
C ARG A 198 3.99 14.82 28.41
N ILE A 199 3.74 13.52 28.53
CA ILE A 199 4.48 12.63 29.43
C ILE A 199 5.94 12.51 28.99
N SER A 200 6.21 12.35 27.69
CA SER A 200 7.58 12.29 27.17
C SER A 200 8.34 13.62 27.31
N SER A 201 7.64 14.76 27.27
CA SER A 201 8.24 16.09 27.48
C SER A 201 8.50 16.41 28.96
N ALA A 202 7.72 15.85 29.88
CA ALA A 202 7.89 16.05 31.32
C ALA A 202 9.10 15.28 31.88
N ASP A 203 9.44 14.13 31.30
CA ASP A 203 10.60 13.33 31.73
C ASP A 203 11.97 13.94 31.35
N VAL A 204 12.00 14.88 30.39
CA VAL A 204 13.25 15.54 29.93
C VAL A 204 13.54 16.84 30.71
N GLY A 205 12.55 17.43 31.39
CA GLY A 205 12.69 18.71 32.11
C GLY A 205 13.12 18.61 33.58
N GLY A 206 13.28 17.39 34.11
CA GLY A 206 13.36 17.12 35.54
C GLY A 206 14.74 16.81 36.12
N LYS A 207 15.86 17.31 35.58
CA LYS A 207 17.15 17.26 36.29
C LYS A 207 17.95 18.56 36.13
N ASN A 208 18.31 19.11 37.31
CA ASN A 208 19.29 20.14 37.62
C ASN A 208 18.80 21.60 37.71
N SER A 209 18.31 21.96 38.90
CA SER A 209 18.64 23.23 39.55
C SER A 209 18.11 23.23 40.99
N VAL A 210 18.89 22.69 41.93
CA VAL A 210 18.83 23.18 43.33
C VAL A 210 20.24 23.68 43.65
N ARG A 211 20.29 24.98 43.91
CA ARG A 211 21.45 25.79 44.27
C ARG A 211 21.33 26.02 45.77
N GLU A 212 22.30 25.56 46.53
CA GLU A 212 22.73 26.13 47.81
C GLU A 212 24.26 26.24 47.78
#